data_AF-A0A7V1QAH2-F1
#
_entry.id   AF-A0A7V1QAH2-F1
#
_cell.length_a   1.000
_cell.length_b   1.000
_cell.length_c   1.000
_cell.angle_alpha   90.00
_cell.angle_beta   90.00
_cell.angle_gamma   90.00
#
_symmetry.space_group_name_H-M   'P 1'
#
loop_
_entity.id
_entity.type
_entity.pdbx_description
1 polymer ?
#
loop_
_entity_poly.entity_id
_entity_poly.type
_entity_poly.pdbx_seq_one_letter_code
_entity_poly.pdbx_strand_id
1 'polypeptide(L)'
;DQAILAWRIQRGSWEGVRLDGLSVVGVVKARATLGDPQGKPYPAKAILVVDERASQEQRQALLRFAHAMAGELLQNVVRVVAAPIRFDIWEEGEQATRAVVRAGEWARIETRPLNERDHICGNEEVFYPPLAPVQHAMPAVAVLNQFRGEGLGVTWTLSGKRSAFVGHFAQ
;
A
#
# COMPACT_ATOMS: atom_id res chain seq x y z
N ASP A 1 12.81 -0.97 -5.62
CA ASP A 1 12.92 0.17 -4.69
C ASP A 1 11.68 1.09 -4.71
N GLN A 2 10.57 0.66 -5.31
CA GLN A 2 9.33 1.43 -5.42
C GLN A 2 8.20 0.59 -4.82
N ALA A 3 7.29 1.22 -4.09
CA ALA A 3 6.12 0.54 -3.52
C ALA A 3 4.91 1.46 -3.43
N ILE A 4 3.73 0.84 -3.44
CA ILE A 4 2.46 1.47 -3.10
C ILE A 4 1.91 0.68 -1.91
N LEU A 5 1.65 1.36 -0.81
CA LEU A 5 0.95 0.84 0.35
C LEU A 5 -0.43 1.48 0.39
N ALA A 6 -1.48 0.70 0.61
CA ALA A 6 -2.84 1.19 0.63
C ALA A 6 -3.61 0.58 1.78
N TRP A 7 -4.33 1.42 2.51
CA TRP A 7 -5.19 1.01 3.62
C TRP A 7 -6.59 1.57 3.44
N ARG A 8 -7.59 0.73 3.67
CA ARG A 8 -8.98 1.13 3.88
C ARG A 8 -9.36 0.80 5.32
N ILE A 9 -9.72 1.80 6.10
CA ILE A 9 -10.20 1.63 7.46
C ILE A 9 -11.68 1.24 7.35
N GLN A 10 -12.01 -0.03 7.56
CA GLN A 10 -13.41 -0.47 7.51
C GLN A 10 -14.21 0.18 8.65
N ARG A 11 -13.71 0.02 9.88
CA ARG A 11 -14.23 0.64 11.11
C ARG A 11 -13.07 0.91 12.07
N GLY A 12 -13.14 1.99 12.82
CA GLY A 12 -12.17 2.32 13.87
C GLY A 12 -11.94 3.80 14.06
N SER A 13 -11.14 4.11 15.08
CA SER A 13 -10.67 5.45 15.36
C SER A 13 -9.16 5.45 15.56
N TRP A 14 -8.50 6.53 15.18
CA TRP A 14 -7.10 6.76 15.50
C TRP A 14 -6.99 7.95 16.44
N GLU A 15 -6.44 7.74 17.63
CA GLU A 15 -6.28 8.79 18.65
C GLU A 15 -7.57 9.60 18.91
N GLY A 16 -8.71 8.90 19.00
CA GLY A 16 -10.02 9.51 19.25
C GLY A 16 -10.73 10.05 18.00
N VAL A 17 -10.07 10.09 16.84
CA VAL A 17 -10.66 10.55 15.57
C VAL A 17 -11.24 9.36 14.80
N ARG A 18 -12.54 9.37 14.50
CA ARG A 18 -13.21 8.31 13.73
C ARG A 18 -12.75 8.32 12.27
N LEU A 19 -12.35 7.16 11.75
CA LEU A 19 -11.83 6.98 10.39
C LEU A 19 -12.64 5.97 9.54
N ASP A 20 -13.83 5.57 10.00
CA ASP A 20 -14.71 4.62 9.32
C ASP A 20 -14.87 4.92 7.82
N GLY A 21 -14.59 3.92 6.99
CA GLY A 21 -14.75 3.98 5.53
C GLY A 21 -13.74 4.86 4.79
N LEU A 22 -12.81 5.52 5.49
CA LEU A 22 -11.76 6.34 4.88
C LEU A 22 -10.58 5.48 4.45
N SER A 23 -9.82 6.00 3.48
CA SER A 23 -8.63 5.33 2.95
C SER A 23 -7.42 6.26 2.92
N VAL A 24 -6.23 5.67 2.94
CA VAL A 24 -4.97 6.37 2.74
C VAL A 24 -4.03 5.51 1.90
N VAL A 25 -3.30 6.14 0.98
CA VAL A 25 -2.35 5.48 0.08
C VAL A 25 -0.99 6.15 0.22
N GLY A 26 0.02 5.37 0.56
CA GLY A 26 1.43 5.78 0.57
C GLY A 26 2.13 5.30 -0.70
N VAL A 27 2.78 6.23 -1.40
CA VAL A 27 3.62 5.94 -2.56
C VAL A 27 5.07 6.20 -2.17
N VAL A 28 5.93 5.18 -2.28
CA VAL A 28 7.28 5.21 -1.72
C VAL A 28 8.34 4.95 -2.78
N LYS A 29 9.39 5.76 -2.77
CA LYS A 29 10.64 5.56 -3.50
C LYS A 29 11.81 5.48 -2.52
N ALA A 30 12.40 4.29 -2.41
CA ALA A 30 13.59 4.00 -1.61
C ALA A 30 14.88 4.15 -2.43
N ARG A 31 16.03 3.98 -1.78
CA ARG A 31 17.37 3.94 -2.40
C ARG A 31 17.79 2.54 -2.86
N ALA A 32 17.17 1.50 -2.31
CA ALA A 32 17.49 0.10 -2.59
C ALA A 32 16.22 -0.77 -2.59
N THR A 33 16.38 -2.07 -2.83
CA THR A 33 15.28 -3.05 -2.79
C THR A 33 14.54 -3.01 -1.45
N LEU A 34 13.22 -2.90 -1.52
CA LEU A 34 12.35 -2.87 -0.34
C LEU A 34 12.12 -4.31 0.13
N GLY A 35 12.24 -4.55 1.43
CA GLY A 35 12.10 -5.88 2.04
C GLY A 35 13.38 -6.71 2.06
N ASP A 36 14.45 -6.29 1.38
CA ASP A 36 15.76 -6.95 1.41
C ASP A 36 16.46 -6.71 2.76
N PRO A 37 16.71 -7.77 3.58
CA PRO A 37 17.35 -7.62 4.88
C PRO A 37 18.79 -7.11 4.82
N GLN A 38 19.49 -7.33 3.70
CA GLN A 38 20.87 -6.86 3.48
C GLN A 38 20.89 -5.49 2.78
N GLY A 39 19.76 -5.06 2.24
CA GLY A 39 19.60 -3.78 1.58
C GLY A 39 19.61 -2.60 2.56
N LYS A 40 20.01 -1.43 2.07
CA LYS A 40 19.88 -0.14 2.79
C LYS A 40 18.88 0.76 2.06
N PRO A 41 17.56 0.51 2.18
CA PRO A 41 16.56 1.22 1.38
C PRO A 41 16.36 2.69 1.79
N TYR A 42 16.85 3.10 2.96
CA TYR A 42 16.63 4.42 3.53
C TYR A 42 17.73 5.45 3.18
N PRO A 43 17.42 6.77 3.20
CA PRO A 43 16.09 7.36 3.35
C PRO A 43 15.19 7.07 2.15
N ALA A 44 13.93 6.72 2.44
CA ALA A 44 12.87 6.67 1.45
C ALA A 44 12.23 8.07 1.31
N LYS A 45 11.65 8.37 0.16
CA LYS A 45 10.77 9.52 -0.04
C LYS A 45 9.36 9.00 -0.28
N ALA A 46 8.38 9.68 0.30
CA ALA A 46 7.00 9.26 0.21
C ALA A 46 6.06 10.40 -0.23
N ILE A 47 5.00 10.02 -0.93
CA ILE A 47 3.81 10.85 -1.12
C ILE A 47 2.66 10.14 -0.43
N LEU A 48 1.85 10.89 0.31
CA LEU A 48 0.61 10.38 0.89
C LEU A 48 -0.59 10.96 0.15
N VAL A 49 -1.45 10.07 -0.33
CA VAL A 49 -2.77 10.41 -0.86
C VAL A 49 -3.79 10.06 0.22
N VAL A 50 -4.45 11.09 0.75
CA VAL A 50 -5.53 10.94 1.73
C VAL A 50 -6.89 11.06 1.05
N ASP A 51 -7.89 10.39 1.61
CA ASP A 51 -9.26 10.44 1.09
C ASP A 51 -9.79 11.88 1.09
N GLU A 52 -10.28 12.36 -0.06
CA GLU A 52 -10.82 13.71 -0.17
C GLU A 52 -12.05 13.94 0.73
N ARG A 53 -12.78 12.86 1.05
CA ARG A 53 -13.96 12.88 1.93
C ARG A 53 -13.59 13.15 3.39
N ALA A 54 -12.32 12.97 3.76
CA ALA A 54 -11.85 13.19 5.12
C ALA A 54 -11.85 14.67 5.49
N SER A 55 -12.36 15.00 6.69
CA SER A 55 -12.21 16.31 7.31
C SER A 55 -10.74 16.64 7.57
N GLN A 56 -10.42 17.90 7.92
CA GLN A 56 -9.05 18.29 8.24
C GLN A 56 -8.47 17.45 9.39
N GLU A 57 -9.25 17.22 10.44
CA GLU A 57 -8.87 16.39 11.58
C GLU A 57 -8.64 14.93 11.17
N GLN A 58 -9.55 14.36 10.38
CA GLN A 58 -9.42 12.99 9.86
C GLN A 58 -8.20 12.84 8.95
N ARG A 59 -7.87 13.83 8.13
CA ARG A 59 -6.65 13.81 7.29
C ARG A 59 -5.41 13.72 8.15
N GLN A 60 -5.32 14.51 9.23
CA GLN A 60 -4.18 14.44 10.15
C GLN A 60 -4.10 13.08 10.86
N ALA A 61 -5.25 12.52 11.26
CA ALA A 61 -5.31 11.19 11.85
C ALA A 61 -4.89 10.09 10.84
N LEU A 62 -5.31 10.16 9.58
CA LEU A 62 -4.88 9.25 8.51
C LEU A 62 -3.37 9.32 8.27
N LEU A 63 -2.78 10.52 8.31
CA LEU A 63 -1.33 10.69 8.19
C LEU A 63 -0.61 9.97 9.33
N ARG A 64 -1.02 10.21 10.58
CA ARG A 64 -0.41 9.56 11.76
C ARG A 64 -0.59 8.05 11.75
N PHE A 65 -1.78 7.57 11.39
CA PHE A 65 -2.05 6.15 11.16
C PHE A 65 -1.09 5.56 10.11
N ALA A 66 -0.97 6.19 8.94
CA ALA A 66 -0.08 5.68 7.89
C ALA A 66 1.39 5.66 8.33
N HIS A 67 1.86 6.69 9.02
CA HIS A 67 3.20 6.72 9.63
C HIS A 67 3.40 5.57 10.62
N ALA A 68 2.43 5.30 11.49
CA ALA A 68 2.52 4.20 12.44
C ALA A 68 2.55 2.83 11.75
N MET A 69 1.81 2.66 10.65
CA MET A 69 1.74 1.40 9.90
C MET A 69 2.99 1.10 9.08
N ALA A 70 3.63 2.12 8.50
CA ALA A 70 4.74 1.94 7.56
C ALA A 70 6.11 2.37 8.09
N GLY A 71 6.16 2.94 9.30
CA GLY A 71 7.39 3.36 9.96
C GLY A 71 8.29 4.24 9.08
N GLU A 72 9.55 3.85 8.96
CA GLU A 72 10.59 4.59 8.23
C GLU A 72 10.27 4.81 6.74
N LEU A 73 9.45 3.94 6.11
CA LEU A 73 9.07 4.08 4.70
C LEU A 73 8.28 5.36 4.44
N LEU A 74 7.48 5.79 5.41
CA LEU A 74 6.70 7.01 5.34
C LEU A 74 7.28 8.14 6.19
N GLN A 75 8.48 8.00 6.77
CA GLN A 75 9.04 9.06 7.64
C GLN A 75 9.31 10.39 6.90
N ASN A 76 9.68 10.34 5.63
CA ASN A 76 9.99 11.52 4.82
C ASN A 76 8.94 11.73 3.73
N VAL A 77 7.78 12.25 4.13
CA VAL A 77 6.69 12.62 3.23
C VAL A 77 6.99 13.96 2.57
N VAL A 78 7.24 13.93 1.26
CA VAL A 78 7.56 15.13 0.48
C VAL A 78 6.31 15.87 -0.01
N ARG A 79 5.15 15.18 -0.02
CA ARG A 79 3.88 15.74 -0.44
C ARG A 79 2.71 14.97 0.15
N VAL A 80 1.68 15.69 0.61
CA VAL A 80 0.38 15.14 0.97
C VAL A 80 -0.66 15.72 0.00
N VAL A 81 -1.51 14.88 -0.58
CA VAL A 81 -2.59 15.31 -1.47
C VAL A 81 -3.90 14.66 -1.08
N ALA A 82 -5.00 15.41 -1.22
CA ALA A 82 -6.34 14.88 -1.10
C ALA A 82 -6.86 14.51 -2.49
N ALA A 83 -7.40 13.29 -2.65
CA ALA A 83 -7.93 12.81 -3.91
C ALA A 83 -9.05 11.77 -3.69
N PRO A 84 -9.91 11.49 -4.68
CA PRO A 84 -10.86 10.39 -4.57
C PRO A 84 -10.11 9.06 -4.48
N ILE A 85 -10.37 8.28 -3.44
CA ILE A 85 -9.80 6.94 -3.29
C ILE A 85 -10.92 5.91 -3.44
N ARG A 86 -10.81 5.05 -4.46
CA ARG A 86 -11.64 3.86 -4.62
C ARG A 86 -10.80 2.65 -4.22
N PHE A 87 -11.35 1.84 -3.32
CA PHE A 87 -10.67 0.67 -2.79
C PHE A 87 -11.70 -0.46 -2.74
N ASP A 88 -11.55 -1.38 -3.68
CA ASP A 88 -12.34 -2.59 -3.78
C ASP A 88 -11.47 -3.78 -3.34
N ILE A 89 -12.01 -4.61 -2.45
CA ILE A 89 -11.37 -5.83 -1.98
C ILE A 89 -12.36 -6.98 -2.17
N TRP A 90 -11.86 -8.11 -2.66
CA TRP A 90 -12.61 -9.35 -2.76
C TRP A 90 -12.08 -10.30 -1.70
N GLU A 91 -13.00 -10.94 -1.02
CA GLU A 91 -12.74 -11.83 0.11
C GLU A 91 -13.35 -13.19 -0.19
N GLU A 92 -12.63 -14.25 0.15
CA GLU A 92 -13.12 -15.63 0.19
C GLU A 92 -13.07 -16.09 1.64
N GLY A 93 -14.24 -16.18 2.28
CA GLY A 93 -14.30 -16.36 3.73
C GLY A 93 -13.70 -15.16 4.46
N GLU A 94 -12.73 -15.42 5.34
CA GLU A 94 -12.02 -14.38 6.13
C GLU A 94 -10.72 -13.89 5.45
N GLN A 95 -10.44 -14.35 4.23
CA GLN A 95 -9.20 -14.04 3.53
C GLN A 95 -9.42 -13.08 2.37
N ALA A 96 -8.70 -11.96 2.38
CA ALA A 96 -8.64 -11.07 1.23
C ALA A 96 -7.80 -11.70 0.11
N THR A 97 -8.41 -11.88 -1.07
CA THR A 97 -7.79 -12.59 -2.20
C THR A 97 -7.34 -11.64 -3.31
N ARG A 98 -8.05 -10.50 -3.47
CA ARG A 98 -7.80 -9.52 -4.52
C ARG A 98 -8.12 -8.12 -4.03
N ALA A 99 -7.35 -7.14 -4.50
CA ALA A 99 -7.61 -5.73 -4.28
C ALA A 99 -7.45 -4.92 -5.58
N VAL A 100 -8.31 -3.93 -5.76
CA VAL A 100 -8.18 -2.88 -6.77
C VAL A 100 -8.24 -1.55 -6.04
N VAL A 101 -7.17 -0.78 -6.13
CA VAL A 101 -7.07 0.53 -5.49
C VAL A 101 -6.73 1.58 -6.54
N ARG A 102 -7.50 2.66 -6.55
CA ARG A 102 -7.27 3.85 -7.37
C ARG A 102 -7.32 5.07 -6.47
N ALA A 103 -6.19 5.77 -6.38
CA ALA A 103 -6.06 7.02 -5.64
C ALA A 103 -5.99 8.19 -6.65
N GLY A 104 -7.15 8.64 -7.11
CA GLY A 104 -7.30 9.62 -8.20
C GLY A 104 -6.45 9.24 -9.42
N GLU A 105 -5.74 10.25 -9.94
CA GLU A 105 -4.76 10.08 -11.03
C GLU A 105 -3.34 9.76 -10.52
N TRP A 106 -3.14 9.72 -9.20
CA TRP A 106 -1.80 9.60 -8.60
C TRP A 106 -1.28 8.18 -8.68
N ALA A 107 -2.08 7.22 -8.23
CA ALA A 107 -1.66 5.84 -8.05
C ALA A 107 -2.76 4.83 -8.34
N ARG A 108 -2.37 3.69 -8.90
CA ARG A 108 -3.26 2.55 -9.16
C ARG A 108 -2.52 1.24 -8.89
N ILE A 109 -3.14 0.37 -8.10
CA ILE A 109 -2.69 -1.00 -7.88
C ILE A 109 -3.86 -1.95 -8.11
N GLU A 110 -3.60 -3.01 -8.87
CA GLU A 110 -4.55 -4.08 -9.11
C GLU A 110 -3.87 -5.40 -8.90
N THR A 111 -4.48 -6.25 -8.08
CA THR A 111 -3.98 -7.57 -7.80
C THR A 111 -4.88 -8.65 -8.37
N ARG A 112 -4.34 -9.86 -8.42
CA ARG A 112 -5.09 -11.11 -8.53
C ARG A 112 -4.45 -12.16 -7.62
N PRO A 113 -5.20 -13.18 -7.20
CA PRO A 113 -4.62 -14.33 -6.51
C PRO A 113 -3.56 -15.02 -7.38
N LEU A 114 -2.63 -15.70 -6.73
CA LEU A 114 -1.74 -16.64 -7.41
C LEU A 114 -2.55 -17.82 -7.98
N ASN A 115 -2.08 -18.39 -9.09
CA ASN A 115 -2.62 -19.62 -9.66
C ASN A 115 -1.48 -20.56 -10.09
N GLU A 116 -1.85 -21.73 -10.61
CA GLU A 116 -0.92 -22.78 -11.02
C GLU A 116 0.14 -22.34 -12.04
N ARG A 117 -0.08 -21.23 -12.77
CA ARG A 117 0.87 -20.69 -13.76
C ARG A 117 1.88 -19.72 -13.16
N ASP A 118 1.72 -19.36 -11.88
CA ASP A 118 2.61 -18.45 -11.18
C ASP A 118 3.78 -19.18 -10.51
N HIS A 119 3.85 -20.51 -10.60
CA HIS A 119 4.97 -21.32 -10.14
C HIS A 119 6.15 -21.24 -11.13
N ILE A 120 7.23 -20.61 -10.70
CA ILE A 120 8.53 -20.53 -11.37
C ILE A 120 9.35 -21.81 -11.14
N CYS A 121 9.35 -22.38 -9.93
CA CYS A 121 10.29 -23.49 -9.61
C CYS A 121 9.89 -24.45 -8.48
N GLY A 122 8.67 -24.40 -7.94
CA GLY A 122 8.12 -25.46 -7.06
C GLY A 122 8.60 -25.48 -5.60
N ASN A 123 9.61 -24.68 -5.23
CA ASN A 123 10.05 -24.47 -3.84
C ASN A 123 10.04 -22.98 -3.50
N GLU A 124 8.88 -22.36 -3.62
CA GLU A 124 8.74 -20.91 -3.54
C GLU A 124 8.38 -20.48 -2.13
N GLU A 125 9.33 -19.80 -1.49
CA GLU A 125 9.12 -19.12 -0.23
C GLU A 125 8.86 -17.63 -0.47
N VAL A 126 8.14 -17.00 0.47
CA VAL A 126 8.01 -15.54 0.50
C VAL A 126 9.36 -14.93 0.83
N PHE A 127 10.12 -14.57 -0.20
CA PHE A 127 11.47 -14.04 -0.04
C PHE A 127 11.52 -12.62 0.57
N TYR A 128 10.48 -11.80 0.32
CA TYR A 128 10.33 -10.47 0.93
C TYR A 128 8.99 -10.40 1.67
N PRO A 129 8.99 -10.16 2.99
CA PRO A 129 7.76 -10.05 3.76
C PRO A 129 6.97 -8.76 3.41
N PRO A 130 5.71 -8.67 3.84
CA PRO A 130 4.92 -7.43 3.73
C PRO A 130 5.66 -6.22 4.32
N LEU A 131 5.53 -5.07 3.66
CA LEU A 131 6.21 -3.83 4.06
C LEU A 131 5.56 -3.10 5.25
N ALA A 132 4.42 -3.61 5.74
CA ALA A 132 3.69 -3.12 6.89
C ALA A 132 3.09 -4.32 7.65
N PRO A 133 2.76 -4.19 8.95
CA PRO A 133 2.06 -5.23 9.68
C PRO A 133 0.71 -5.56 9.02
N VAL A 134 0.50 -6.84 8.70
CA VAL A 134 -0.72 -7.36 8.07
C VAL A 134 -1.07 -8.67 8.75
N GLN A 135 -2.34 -8.84 9.11
CA GLN A 135 -2.94 -10.11 9.50
C GLN A 135 -3.42 -10.85 8.26
N HIS A 136 -3.13 -12.14 8.19
CA HIS A 136 -3.46 -13.00 7.03
C HIS A 136 -2.93 -12.41 5.70
N ALA A 137 -1.64 -12.05 5.66
CA ALA A 137 -1.01 -11.52 4.46
C ALA A 137 -0.94 -12.58 3.35
N MET A 138 -1.77 -12.44 2.32
CA MET A 138 -1.82 -13.32 1.16
C MET A 138 -0.94 -12.76 0.03
N PRO A 139 0.06 -13.52 -0.46
CA PRO A 139 0.84 -13.10 -1.62
C PRO A 139 -0.03 -13.08 -2.88
N ALA A 140 0.16 -12.06 -3.70
CA ALA A 140 -0.64 -11.81 -4.89
C ALA A 140 0.23 -11.34 -6.06
N VAL A 141 -0.32 -11.48 -7.27
CA VAL A 141 0.27 -10.88 -8.47
C VAL A 141 -0.25 -9.45 -8.61
N ALA A 142 0.65 -8.48 -8.64
CA ALA A 142 0.33 -7.12 -9.09
C ALA A 142 0.14 -7.16 -10.62
N VAL A 143 -1.12 -7.24 -11.05
CA VAL A 143 -1.51 -7.11 -12.46
C VAL A 143 -1.13 -5.72 -12.96
N LEU A 144 -1.31 -4.72 -12.10
CA LEU A 144 -0.89 -3.35 -12.32
C LEU A 144 -0.33 -2.76 -11.02
N ASN A 145 0.80 -2.07 -11.10
CA ASN A 145 1.34 -1.19 -10.08
C ASN A 145 1.85 0.07 -10.77
N GLN A 146 1.14 1.18 -10.59
CA GLN A 146 1.35 2.40 -11.33
C GLN A 146 1.33 3.62 -10.43
N PHE A 147 2.28 4.51 -10.67
CA PHE A 147 2.32 5.86 -10.11
C PHE A 147 2.61 6.86 -11.21
N ARG A 148 1.78 7.92 -11.29
CA ARG A 148 1.87 8.98 -12.29
C ARG A 148 1.95 10.39 -11.68
N GLY A 149 2.03 10.48 -10.35
CA GLY A 149 2.10 11.76 -9.66
C GLY A 149 3.47 12.42 -9.70
N GLU A 150 3.52 13.66 -9.21
CA GLU A 150 4.74 14.45 -9.10
C GLU A 150 5.25 14.51 -7.66
N GLY A 151 6.57 14.70 -7.48
CA GLY A 151 7.21 14.93 -6.18
C GLY A 151 8.27 13.89 -5.81
N LEU A 152 8.18 12.67 -6.34
CA LEU A 152 9.20 11.63 -6.15
C LEU A 152 10.34 11.67 -7.17
N GLY A 153 10.22 12.51 -8.21
CA GLY A 153 11.19 12.58 -9.32
C GLY A 153 11.16 11.36 -10.25
N VAL A 154 10.17 10.48 -10.09
CA VAL A 154 9.97 9.28 -10.90
C VAL A 154 8.48 9.00 -11.06
N THR A 155 8.11 8.37 -12.17
CA THR A 155 6.81 7.73 -12.41
C THR A 155 7.07 6.31 -12.87
N TRP A 156 6.13 5.38 -12.65
CA TRP A 156 6.30 4.01 -13.12
C TRP A 156 4.99 3.33 -13.48
N THR A 157 5.12 2.26 -14.26
CA THR A 157 4.06 1.29 -14.51
C THR A 157 4.71 -0.08 -14.59
N LEU A 158 4.32 -0.97 -13.69
CA LEU A 158 4.74 -2.36 -13.61
C LEU A 158 3.51 -3.23 -13.77
N SER A 159 3.64 -4.35 -14.47
CA SER A 159 2.53 -5.28 -14.73
C SER A 159 2.97 -6.72 -14.62
N GLY A 160 2.09 -7.56 -14.08
CA GLY A 160 2.26 -9.02 -14.01
C GLY A 160 3.40 -9.48 -13.10
N LYS A 161 3.64 -8.79 -11.97
CA LYS A 161 4.73 -9.14 -11.04
C LYS A 161 4.20 -9.73 -9.73
N ARG A 162 4.75 -10.86 -9.28
CA ARG A 162 4.55 -11.43 -7.93
C ARG A 162 5.21 -10.54 -6.88
N SER A 163 4.57 -9.43 -6.55
CA SER A 163 5.17 -8.32 -5.79
C SER A 163 4.16 -7.57 -4.93
N ALA A 164 3.01 -8.19 -4.66
CA ALA A 164 1.97 -7.61 -3.84
C ALA A 164 1.56 -8.57 -2.73
N PHE A 165 1.08 -8.00 -1.63
CA PHE A 165 0.36 -8.69 -0.59
C PHE A 165 -1.01 -8.05 -0.43
N VAL A 166 -2.01 -8.86 -0.11
CA VAL A 166 -3.35 -8.41 0.26
C VAL A 166 -3.66 -9.05 1.61
N GLY A 167 -4.29 -8.30 2.51
CA GLY A 167 -4.66 -8.84 3.82
C GLY A 167 -5.37 -7.80 4.67
N HIS A 168 -5.62 -8.18 5.91
CA HIS A 168 -6.27 -7.35 6.91
C HIS A 168 -5.24 -6.76 7.87
N PHE A 169 -5.64 -5.81 8.70
CA PHE A 169 -4.83 -5.32 9.81
C PHE A 169 -5.77 -5.08 10.99
N ALA A 170 -5.26 -5.24 12.20
CA ALA A 170 -5.90 -4.71 13.40
C ALA A 170 -4.87 -3.87 14.15
N GLN A 171 -5.31 -2.68 14.55
CA GLN A 171 -4.60 -1.69 15.35
C GLN A 171 -5.53 -1.30 16.49
#